data_AF-A0AAE2Y6C0-F1
#
_entry.id   AF-A0AAE2Y6C0-F1
#
_cell.length_a   1.000
_cell.length_b   1.000
_cell.length_c   1.000
_cell.angle_alpha   90.00
_cell.angle_beta   90.00
_cell.angle_gamma   90.00
#
_symmetry.space_group_name_H-M   'P 1'
#
loop_
_entity.id
_entity.type
_entity.pdbx_description
1 polymer ?
#
loop_
_entity_poly.entity_id
_entity_poly.type
_entity_poly.pdbx_seq_one_letter_code
_entity_poly.pdbx_strand_id
1 'polypeptide(L)' 'MNVKKLRCDFYAVAGHKALCGPVGTGCLYFKSEHGEKMQPLIVGEPFLFGAEPTETISEEGRWLPPISLRQPP' A
#
# COMPACT_ATOMS: atom_id res chain seq x y z
N MET A 1 6.98 13.92 12.87
CA MET A 1 5.90 14.32 11.94
C MET A 1 4.55 14.09 12.64
N ASN A 2 3.60 15.03 12.59
CA ASN A 2 2.26 14.85 13.18
C ASN A 2 1.19 14.87 12.08
N VAL A 3 0.79 13.68 11.62
CA VAL A 3 -0.16 13.50 10.52
C VAL A 3 -1.56 14.03 10.83
N LYS A 4 -1.96 14.07 12.12
CA LYS A 4 -3.26 14.64 12.55
C LYS A 4 -3.27 16.16 12.41
N LYS A 5 -2.19 16.85 12.81
CA LYS A 5 -2.06 18.31 12.65
C LYS A 5 -2.01 18.73 11.18
N LEU A 6 -1.38 17.91 10.34
CA LEU A 6 -1.33 18.14 8.90
C LEU A 6 -2.63 17.79 8.17
N ARG A 7 -3.56 17.12 8.85
CA ARG A 7 -4.84 16.65 8.31
C ARG A 7 -4.69 15.75 7.08
N CYS A 8 -3.57 15.03 6.97
CA CYS A 8 -3.29 14.14 5.84
C CYS A 8 -4.25 12.95 5.81
N ASP A 9 -4.80 12.65 4.64
CA ASP A 9 -5.54 11.40 4.39
C ASP A 9 -4.59 10.22 4.21
N PHE A 10 -3.45 10.47 3.55
CA PHE A 10 -2.37 9.50 3.31
C PHE A 10 -1.02 10.15 3.57
N TYR A 11 -0.06 9.37 4.07
CA TYR A 11 1.30 9.82 4.27
C TYR A 11 2.31 8.68 4.11
N ALA A 12 3.09 8.73 3.03
CA ALA A 12 4.12 7.74 2.70
C ALA A 12 5.49 8.19 3.21
N VAL A 13 6.27 7.25 3.74
CA VAL A 13 7.60 7.51 4.29
C VAL A 13 8.58 6.45 3.83
N ALA A 14 9.74 6.90 3.32
CA ALA A 14 10.87 6.03 3.03
C ALA A 14 11.67 5.77 4.32
N GLY A 15 11.89 4.49 4.65
CA GLY A 15 12.57 4.04 5.86
C GLY A 15 14.00 4.56 5.96
N HIS A 16 14.81 4.32 4.93
CA HIS A 16 16.24 4.70 4.86
C HIS A 16 16.53 6.20 4.73
N LYS A 17 15.49 7.05 4.72
CA LYS A 17 15.66 8.52 4.74
C LYS A 17 15.17 9.09 6.05
N ALA A 18 13.86 8.99 6.29
CA ALA A 18 13.21 9.71 7.38
C ALA A 18 13.13 8.92 8.69
N LEU A 19 13.39 7.60 8.65
CA LEU A 19 13.16 6.70 9.79
C LEU A 19 14.40 5.89 10.21
N CYS A 20 15.59 6.18 9.65
CA CYS A 20 16.81 5.40 9.88
C CYS A 20 16.62 3.88 9.65
N GLY A 21 15.65 3.51 8.81
CA GLY A 21 15.32 2.12 8.50
C GLY A 21 16.23 1.53 7.42
N PRO A 22 16.19 0.21 7.22
CA PRO A 22 16.91 -0.44 6.12
C PRO A 22 16.49 0.10 4.74
N VAL A 23 17.41 0.04 3.78
CA VAL A 23 17.09 0.32 2.37
C VAL A 23 16.00 -0.65 1.89
N GLY A 24 15.05 -0.15 1.10
CA GLY A 24 13.91 -0.94 0.61
C GLY A 24 12.72 -1.04 1.57
N THR A 25 12.80 -0.44 2.76
CA THR A 25 11.67 -0.37 3.70
C THR A 25 10.98 0.99 3.69
N GLY A 26 9.71 1.01 4.08
CA GLY A 26 8.90 2.21 4.20
C GLY A 26 7.60 1.95 4.93
N CYS A 27 6.85 3.02 5.20
CA CYS A 27 5.54 2.94 5.83
C CYS A 27 4.55 3.84 5.09
N LEU A 28 3.31 3.38 4.97
CA LEU A 28 2.18 4.18 4.51
C LEU A 28 1.20 4.35 5.67
N TYR A 29 1.03 5.58 6.11
CA TYR A 29 -0.08 5.95 6.98
C TYR A 29 -1.30 6.29 6.12
N PHE A 30 -2.48 5.91 6.60
CA PHE A 30 -3.76 6.32 6.06
C PHE A 30 -4.78 6.52 7.19
N LYS A 31 -5.77 7.38 6.98
CA LYS A 31 -6.89 7.53 7.92
C LYS A 31 -7.76 6.27 7.93
N SER A 32 -8.31 5.93 9.09
CA SER A 32 -9.11 4.72 9.30
C SER A 32 -10.29 4.58 8.33
N GLU A 33 -10.97 5.69 8.01
CA GLU A 33 -12.10 5.73 7.06
C GLU A 33 -11.74 5.30 5.62
N HIS A 34 -10.44 5.35 5.27
CA HIS A 34 -9.94 4.89 3.98
C HIS A 34 -9.45 3.43 4.04
N GLY A 35 -9.18 2.90 5.23
CA GLY A 35 -8.69 1.54 5.42
C GLY A 35 -9.66 0.47 4.94
N GLU A 36 -10.96 0.65 5.20
CA GLU A 36 -12.01 -0.28 4.76
C GLU A 36 -12.16 -0.34 3.23
N LYS A 37 -11.70 0.71 2.52
CA LYS A 37 -11.77 0.82 1.07
C LYS A 37 -10.48 0.36 0.39
N MET A 38 -9.43 0.05 1.15
CA MET A 38 -8.13 -0.33 0.63
C MET A 38 -7.89 -1.82 0.77
N GLN A 39 -7.71 -2.47 -0.37
CA GLN A 39 -7.16 -3.80 -0.42
C GLN A 39 -5.63 -3.70 -0.52
N PRO A 40 -4.85 -4.24 0.45
CA PRO A 40 -3.40 -4.29 0.33
C PRO A 40 -3.03 -5.17 -0.87
N LEU A 41 -2.05 -4.78 -1.68
CA LEU A 41 -1.66 -5.56 -2.87
C LEU A 41 -1.03 -6.92 -2.51
N ILE A 42 -0.22 -6.93 -1.47
CA ILE A 42 0.49 -8.10 -0.96
C ILE A 42 0.31 -8.10 0.55
N VAL A 43 0.00 -9.27 1.12
CA VAL A 43 -0.11 -9.47 2.55
C VAL A 43 0.83 -10.61 2.95
N GLY A 44 1.60 -10.41 4.01
CA GLY A 44 2.49 -11.43 4.57
C GLY A 44 3.76 -10.82 5.16
N GLU A 45 4.62 -11.69 5.69
CA GLU A 45 5.96 -11.32 6.17
C GLU A 45 6.99 -11.71 5.11
N PRO A 46 7.41 -10.76 4.24
CA PRO A 46 8.17 -11.09 3.03
C PRO A 46 9.47 -11.83 3.29
N PHE A 47 10.04 -11.64 4.48
CA PHE A 47 11.34 -12.18 4.85
C PHE A 47 11.27 -13.50 5.62
N LEU A 48 10.16 -13.82 6.29
CA LEU A 48 10.13 -14.93 7.26
C LEU A 48 9.12 -16.02 6.89
N PHE A 49 7.92 -15.63 6.44
CA PHE A 49 6.83 -16.58 6.15
C PHE A 49 6.35 -16.51 4.69
N GLY A 50 6.96 -15.66 3.87
CA GLY A 50 6.51 -15.40 2.51
C GLY A 50 5.42 -14.34 2.48
N ALA A 51 5.08 -13.91 1.27
CA ALA A 51 4.06 -12.90 1.04
C ALA A 51 3.20 -13.33 -0.14
N GLU A 52 1.88 -13.26 0.05
CA GLU A 52 0.91 -13.68 -0.93
C GLU A 52 0.24 -12.44 -1.54
N PRO A 53 0.06 -12.40 -2.88
CA PRO A 53 -0.73 -11.36 -3.51
C PRO A 53 -2.19 -11.47 -3.06
N THR A 54 -2.85 -10.36 -2.80
CA THR A 54 -4.30 -10.37 -2.60
C THR A 54 -5.00 -10.43 -3.95
N GLU A 55 -6.15 -11.10 -4.00
CA GLU A 55 -6.98 -11.12 -5.21
C GLU A 55 -7.53 -9.73 -5.47
N THR A 56 -6.95 -8.99 -6.42
CA THR A 56 -7.52 -7.75 -6.94
C THR A 56 -8.55 -8.13 -8.01
N ILE A 57 -9.79 -8.35 -7.57
CA ILE A 57 -10.88 -8.86 -8.42
C ILE A 57 -11.57 -7.67 -9.10
N SER A 58 -11.50 -7.57 -10.44
CA SER A 58 -12.44 -6.73 -11.20
C SER A 58 -13.86 -7.25 -11.04
N GLU A 59 -14.90 -6.43 -11.24
CA GLU A 59 -16.32 -6.88 -11.27
C GLU A 59 -16.58 -8.11 -12.17
N GLU A 60 -15.70 -8.39 -13.14
CA GLU A 60 -15.77 -9.48 -14.10
C GLU A 60 -14.93 -10.73 -13.73
N GLY A 61 -14.40 -10.82 -12.50
CA GLY A 61 -13.64 -11.98 -12.03
C GLY A 61 -12.22 -12.11 -12.59
N ARG A 62 -11.69 -11.07 -13.25
CA ARG A 62 -10.32 -11.03 -13.78
C ARG A 62 -9.33 -10.42 -12.77
N TRP A 63 -8.11 -10.95 -12.78
CA TRP A 63 -6.99 -10.40 -12.02
C TRP A 63 -6.58 -9.06 -12.62
N LEU A 64 -6.75 -7.96 -11.88
CA LEU A 64 -6.27 -6.65 -12.32
C LEU A 64 -4.87 -6.40 -11.75
N PRO A 65 -3.89 -5.99 -12.58
CA PRO A 65 -2.65 -5.49 -12.05
C PRO A 65 -2.92 -4.22 -11.21
N PRO A 66 -2.14 -4.00 -10.13
CA PRO A 66 -2.36 -2.93 -9.14
C PRO A 66 -2.41 -1.50 -9.70
N ILE A 67 -1.90 -1.29 -10.92
CA ILE A 67 -1.96 -0.04 -11.65
C ILE A 67 -2.35 -0.38 -13.09
N SER A 68 -3.55 0.03 -13.49
CA SER A 68 -3.94 0.06 -14.90
C SER A 68 -3.21 1.23 -15.56
N LEU A 69 -2.00 0.99 -16.07
CA LEU A 69 -1.38 1.90 -17.04
C LEU A 69 -2.21 1.78 -18.32
N ARG A 70 -3.24 2.63 -18.46
CA ARG A 70 -4.12 2.79 -19.65
C ARG A 70 -4.24 1.53 -20.52
N GLN A 71 -5.40 0.89 -20.50
CA GLN A 71 -5.85 0.24 -21.73
C GLN A 71 -6.31 1.39 -22.67
N PRO A 72 -5.65 1.65 -23.82
CA PRO A 72 -6.28 2.44 -24.89
C PRO A 72 -7.41 1.58 -25.52
N PRO A 73 -8.37 2.22 -26.23
CA PRO A 73 -9.80 1.86 -26.22
C PRO A 73 -10.12 0.44 -26.71
#